data_AF-A0A6C0DP01-F1
#
_entry.id   AF-A0A6C0DP01-F1
#
_cell.length_a   1.000
_cell.length_b   1.000
_cell.length_c   1.000
_cell.angle_alpha   90.00
_cell.angle_beta   90.00
_cell.angle_gamma   90.00
#
_symmetry.space_group_name_H-M   'P 1'
#
loop_
_entity.id
_entity.type
_entity.pdbx_description
1 polymer ?
#
loop_
_entity_poly.entity_id
_entity_poly.type
_entity_poly.pdbx_seq_one_letter_code
_entity_poly.pdbx_strand_id
1 'polypeptide(L)'
;MKFPSELLKSFSPLEISLFLIFILYLILPVQTPSFLAGSVDSPLGMLTIFAVTLYLFFNTHPLLAVLYVFVAYELLRRSATKTGRVAMIQHTPSQAKKDATLKSLNPPQAETLEEEVVTKMAPIGHSDASVYTMTSFKPVAENVGTASLY
;
A
#
# COMPACT_ATOMS: atom_id res chain seq x y z
N MET A 1 36.41 -24.78 30.00
CA MET A 1 35.96 -23.69 29.10
C MET A 1 35.83 -22.42 29.94
N LYS A 2 36.65 -21.39 29.68
CA LYS A 2 36.53 -20.10 30.39
C LYS A 2 35.25 -19.41 29.88
N PHE A 3 34.27 -19.23 30.74
CA PHE A 3 33.04 -18.49 30.44
C PHE A 3 33.37 -17.04 30.02
N PRO A 4 32.47 -16.34 29.30
CA PRO A 4 32.74 -15.08 28.63
C PRO A 4 32.70 -13.88 29.62
N SER A 5 33.34 -13.99 30.77
CA SER A 5 33.39 -12.92 31.77
C SER A 5 34.06 -11.66 31.24
N GLU A 6 35.00 -11.80 30.31
CA GLU A 6 35.68 -10.67 29.67
C GLU A 6 34.78 -9.94 28.65
N LEU A 7 33.88 -10.65 27.97
CA LEU A 7 32.91 -10.02 27.07
C LEU A 7 31.86 -9.23 27.85
N LEU A 8 31.40 -9.75 28.99
CA LEU A 8 30.39 -9.10 29.83
C LEU A 8 30.91 -7.88 30.60
N LYS A 9 32.23 -7.78 30.80
CA LYS A 9 32.87 -6.62 31.45
C LYS A 9 32.83 -5.34 30.62
N SER A 10 32.72 -5.48 29.29
CA SER A 10 32.68 -4.33 28.36
C SER A 10 31.30 -3.69 28.25
N PHE A 11 30.25 -4.31 28.81
CA PHE A 11 28.88 -3.82 28.73
C PHE A 11 28.49 -3.03 29.98
N SER A 12 27.73 -1.96 29.77
CA SER A 12 27.02 -1.26 30.85
C SER A 12 25.91 -2.17 31.43
N PRO A 13 25.57 -2.05 32.74
CA PRO A 13 24.47 -2.80 33.34
C PRO A 13 23.14 -2.69 32.57
N LEU A 14 22.88 -1.53 31.96
CA LEU A 14 21.69 -1.32 31.12
C LEU A 14 21.75 -2.09 29.80
N GLU A 15 22.92 -2.18 29.17
CA GLU A 15 23.10 -2.94 27.93
C GLU A 15 22.96 -4.44 28.18
N ILE A 16 23.44 -4.94 29.33
CA ILE A 16 23.25 -6.33 29.75
C ILE A 16 21.76 -6.65 29.92
N SER A 17 21.00 -5.74 30.54
CA SER A 17 19.54 -5.89 30.69
C SER A 17 18.84 -5.94 29.33
N LEU A 18 19.16 -5.01 28.42
CA LEU A 18 18.63 -4.99 27.06
C LEU A 18 18.98 -6.25 26.27
N PHE A 19 20.22 -6.72 26.36
CA PHE A 19 20.69 -7.94 25.71
C PHE A 19 19.85 -9.15 26.13
N LEU A 20 19.59 -9.28 27.44
CA LEU A 20 18.79 -10.38 27.99
C LEU A 20 17.33 -10.30 27.53
N ILE A 21 16.75 -9.10 27.50
CA ILE A 21 15.39 -8.85 26.97
C ILE A 21 15.30 -9.24 25.49
N PHE A 22 16.29 -8.87 24.68
CA PHE A 22 16.33 -9.21 23.25
C PHE A 22 16.42 -10.71 23.01
N ILE A 23 17.27 -11.42 23.76
CA ILE A 23 17.35 -12.87 23.69
C ILE A 23 16.01 -13.51 24.09
N LEU A 24 15.42 -13.05 25.20
CA LEU A 24 14.15 -13.55 25.68
C LEU A 24 13.04 -13.37 24.62
N TYR A 25 13.01 -12.20 23.96
CA TYR A 25 12.05 -11.90 22.90
C TYR A 25 12.20 -12.81 21.67
N LEU A 26 13.44 -13.13 21.28
CA LEU A 26 13.70 -14.02 20.16
C LEU A 26 13.29 -15.47 20.45
N ILE A 27 13.54 -15.95 21.67
CA ILE A 27 13.22 -17.33 22.07
C ILE A 27 11.72 -17.49 22.32
N LEU A 28 11.09 -16.53 23.00
CA LEU A 28 9.67 -16.61 23.33
C LEU A 28 8.81 -16.20 22.13
N PRO A 29 7.84 -17.04 21.70
CA PRO A 29 6.89 -16.70 20.64
C PRO A 29 5.79 -15.75 21.16
N VAL A 30 6.19 -14.63 21.75
CA VAL A 30 5.27 -13.59 22.23
C VAL A 30 4.62 -12.92 21.03
N GLN A 31 3.29 -12.99 20.96
CA GLN A 31 2.52 -12.35 19.91
C GLN A 31 2.36 -10.85 20.20
N THR A 32 2.56 -10.03 19.17
CA THR A 32 2.35 -8.58 19.27
C THR A 32 0.84 -8.30 19.40
N PRO A 33 0.39 -7.55 20.42
CA PRO A 33 -1.02 -7.20 20.57
C PRO A 33 -1.48 -6.28 19.43
N SER A 34 -2.76 -6.33 19.09
CA SER A 34 -3.32 -5.68 17.89
C SER A 34 -3.06 -4.19 17.81
N PHE A 35 -3.15 -3.47 18.94
CA PHE A 35 -2.89 -2.03 18.99
C PHE A 35 -1.44 -1.68 18.63
N LEU A 36 -0.48 -2.53 19.06
CA LEU A 36 0.94 -2.31 18.82
C LEU A 36 1.35 -2.78 17.42
N ALA A 37 0.75 -3.88 16.94
CA ALA A 37 1.01 -4.41 15.61
C ALA A 37 0.69 -3.39 14.50
N GLY A 38 -0.44 -2.67 14.63
CA GLY A 38 -0.81 -1.61 13.69
C GLY A 38 0.17 -0.43 13.68
N SER A 39 0.64 0.00 14.87
CA SER A 39 1.63 1.07 14.97
C SER A 39 2.99 0.66 14.38
N VAL A 40 3.43 -0.57 14.63
CA VAL A 40 4.72 -1.11 14.13
C VAL A 40 4.72 -1.30 12.61
N ASP A 41 3.64 -1.82 12.02
CA ASP A 41 3.55 -2.05 10.57
C ASP A 41 3.23 -0.77 9.77
N SER A 42 3.03 0.36 10.46
CA SER A 42 2.86 1.66 9.81
C SER A 42 4.20 2.19 9.25
N PRO A 43 4.18 3.05 8.20
CA PRO A 43 5.40 3.68 7.69
C PRO A 43 6.18 4.46 8.76
N LEU A 44 5.46 5.11 9.67
CA LEU A 44 6.05 5.83 10.80
C LEU A 44 6.73 4.85 11.77
N GLY A 45 6.10 3.72 12.08
CA GLY A 45 6.66 2.67 12.94
C GLY A 45 7.91 2.01 12.35
N MET A 46 7.94 1.76 11.03
CA MET A 46 9.14 1.26 10.37
C MET A 46 10.28 2.28 10.42
N LEU A 47 9.98 3.58 10.25
CA LEU A 47 10.97 4.64 10.35
C LEU A 47 11.53 4.77 11.78
N THR A 48 10.69 4.64 12.81
CA THR A 48 11.17 4.67 14.20
C THR A 48 12.06 3.48 14.54
N ILE A 49 11.70 2.26 14.11
CA ILE A 49 12.55 1.07 14.27
C ILE A 49 13.90 1.27 13.57
N PHE A 50 13.91 1.84 12.37
CA PHE A 50 15.14 2.16 11.66
C PHE A 50 15.99 3.20 12.42
N ALA A 51 15.39 4.28 12.91
CA ALA A 51 16.08 5.29 13.70
C ALA A 51 16.68 4.71 15.00
N VAL A 52 15.94 3.84 15.70
CA VAL A 52 16.43 3.11 16.88
C VAL A 52 17.61 2.21 16.50
N THR A 53 17.53 1.51 15.37
CA THR A 53 18.65 0.68 14.87
C THR A 53 19.92 1.52 14.72
N LEU A 54 19.83 2.65 14.02
CA LEU A 54 20.97 3.56 13.85
C LEU A 54 21.50 4.10 15.19
N TYR A 55 20.58 4.47 16.09
CA TYR A 55 20.95 4.94 17.43
C TYR A 55 21.76 3.88 18.20
N LEU A 56 21.33 2.61 18.17
CA LEU A 56 22.08 1.52 18.82
C LEU A 56 23.46 1.34 18.20
N PHE A 57 23.60 1.41 16.87
CA PHE A 57 24.91 1.28 16.21
C PHE A 57 25.90 2.38 16.60
N PHE A 58 25.44 3.60 16.85
CA PHE A 58 26.33 4.72 17.21
C PHE A 58 26.60 4.83 18.71
N ASN A 59 25.67 4.41 19.58
CA ASN A 59 25.72 4.71 21.01
C ASN A 59 25.93 3.48 21.90
N THR A 60 25.85 2.25 21.36
CA THR A 60 25.95 1.01 22.15
C THR A 60 26.96 0.05 21.54
N HIS A 61 27.29 -1.02 22.26
CA HIS A 61 28.17 -2.05 21.77
C HIS A 61 27.65 -2.68 20.45
N PRO A 62 28.48 -2.80 19.38
CA PRO A 62 28.03 -3.27 18.06
C PRO A 62 27.30 -4.62 18.07
N LEU A 63 27.70 -5.53 18.97
CA LEU A 63 27.04 -6.82 19.17
C LEU A 63 25.55 -6.67 19.52
N LEU A 64 25.22 -5.71 20.38
CA LEU A 64 23.83 -5.45 20.80
C LEU A 64 23.01 -4.89 19.64
N ALA A 65 23.60 -4.01 18.83
CA ALA A 65 22.96 -3.45 17.65
C ALA A 65 22.65 -4.53 16.59
N VAL A 66 23.61 -5.43 16.33
CA VAL A 66 23.39 -6.57 15.43
C VAL A 66 22.31 -7.50 15.96
N LEU A 67 22.29 -7.78 17.27
CA LEU A 67 21.23 -8.57 17.89
C LEU A 67 19.86 -7.90 17.73
N TYR A 68 19.79 -6.58 17.88
CA TYR A 68 18.57 -5.82 17.70
C TYR A 68 18.00 -5.92 16.27
N VAL A 69 18.84 -6.05 15.24
CA VAL A 69 18.35 -6.26 13.87
C VAL A 69 17.49 -7.52 13.76
N PHE A 70 17.87 -8.61 14.43
CA PHE A 70 17.06 -9.84 14.48
C PHE A 70 15.76 -9.62 15.25
N VAL A 71 15.81 -8.89 16.36
CA VAL A 71 14.62 -8.53 17.15
C VAL A 71 13.65 -7.67 16.32
N ALA A 72 14.16 -6.65 15.64
CA ALA A 72 13.40 -5.78 14.76
C ALA A 72 12.75 -6.56 13.62
N TYR A 73 13.48 -7.49 13.00
CA TYR A 73 12.94 -8.38 11.98
C TYR A 73 11.79 -9.25 12.52
N GLU A 74 11.98 -9.92 13.67
CA GLU A 74 10.93 -10.73 14.29
C GLU A 74 9.72 -9.88 14.70
N LEU A 75 9.94 -8.68 15.23
CA LEU A 75 8.88 -7.74 15.59
C LEU A 75 8.05 -7.32 14.37
N LEU A 76 8.70 -6.99 13.25
CA LEU A 76 8.04 -6.64 12.00
C LEU A 76 7.28 -7.84 11.42
N ARG A 77 7.91 -9.02 11.39
CA ARG A 77 7.30 -10.26 10.89
C ARG A 77 6.05 -10.65 11.67
N ARG A 78 6.12 -10.60 13.01
CA ARG A 78 4.98 -10.90 13.90
C ARG A 78 3.85 -9.88 13.72
N SER A 79 4.20 -8.59 13.61
CA SER A 79 3.24 -7.51 13.40
C SER A 79 2.54 -7.60 12.04
N ALA A 80 3.28 -7.82 10.96
CA ALA A 80 2.75 -7.96 9.59
C ALA A 80 1.84 -9.18 9.43
N THR A 81 2.09 -10.26 10.19
CA THR A 81 1.21 -11.43 10.24
C THR A 81 -0.12 -11.09 10.92
N LYS A 82 -0.08 -10.27 11.98
CA LYS A 82 -1.29 -9.83 12.71
C LYS A 82 -2.12 -8.79 11.97
N THR A 83 -1.50 -7.87 11.23
CA THR A 83 -2.21 -6.88 10.40
C THR A 83 -2.78 -7.47 9.12
N GLY A 84 -2.45 -8.72 8.78
CA GLY A 84 -2.91 -9.39 7.56
C GLY A 84 -2.15 -8.98 6.30
N ARG A 85 -1.13 -8.10 6.42
CA ARG A 85 -0.30 -7.65 5.30
C ARG A 85 0.40 -8.81 4.59
N VAL A 86 0.84 -9.83 5.33
CA VAL A 86 1.46 -11.04 4.76
C VAL A 86 0.48 -11.78 3.84
N ALA A 87 -0.75 -12.02 4.31
CA ALA A 87 -1.78 -12.70 3.52
C ALA A 87 -2.18 -11.87 2.29
N MET A 88 -2.30 -10.55 2.44
CA MET A 88 -2.59 -9.64 1.34
C MET A 88 -1.52 -9.72 0.25
N ILE A 89 -0.23 -9.69 0.61
CA ILE A 89 0.87 -9.78 -0.36
C ILE A 89 0.91 -11.15 -1.06
N GLN A 90 0.63 -12.24 -0.33
CA GLN A 90 0.67 -13.60 -0.88
C GLN A 90 -0.48 -13.88 -1.86
N HIS A 91 -1.67 -13.35 -1.58
CA HIS A 91 -2.88 -13.68 -2.33
C HIS A 91 -3.34 -12.60 -3.31
N THR A 92 -2.82 -11.37 -3.22
CA THR A 92 -3.20 -10.31 -4.17
C THR A 92 -2.28 -10.35 -5.40
N PRO A 93 -2.80 -10.60 -6.61
CA PRO A 93 -2.00 -10.55 -7.82
C PRO A 93 -1.50 -9.12 -8.07
N SER A 94 -0.31 -8.98 -8.65
CA SER A 94 0.19 -7.68 -9.10
C SER A 94 -0.71 -7.11 -10.21
N GLN A 95 -0.70 -5.79 -10.37
CA GLN A 95 -1.47 -5.12 -11.41
C GLN A 95 -1.14 -5.68 -12.80
N ALA A 96 0.14 -5.93 -13.10
CA ALA A 96 0.56 -6.55 -14.35
C ALA A 96 -0.05 -7.95 -14.58
N LYS A 97 -0.15 -8.78 -13.53
CA LYS A 97 -0.81 -10.09 -13.63
C LYS A 97 -2.32 -9.93 -13.86
N LYS A 98 -2.95 -9.00 -13.15
CA LYS A 98 -4.37 -8.68 -13.32
C LYS A 98 -4.66 -8.22 -14.75
N ASP A 99 -3.85 -7.32 -15.30
CA ASP A 99 -4.02 -6.78 -16.65
C ASP A 99 -3.83 -7.88 -17.71
N ALA A 100 -2.84 -8.77 -17.52
CA ALA A 100 -2.66 -9.93 -18.37
C ALA A 100 -3.89 -10.86 -18.35
N THR A 101 -4.43 -11.14 -17.17
CA THR A 101 -5.66 -11.95 -17.02
C THR A 101 -6.85 -11.26 -17.69
N LEU A 102 -7.06 -9.96 -17.45
CA LEU A 102 -8.17 -9.21 -18.07
C LEU A 102 -8.07 -9.20 -19.59
N LYS A 103 -6.85 -9.01 -20.13
CA LYS A 103 -6.61 -9.07 -21.58
C LYS A 103 -6.89 -10.47 -22.15
N SER A 104 -6.59 -11.52 -21.40
CA SER A 104 -6.90 -12.90 -21.82
C SER A 104 -8.40 -13.20 -21.78
N LEU A 105 -9.14 -12.60 -20.86
CA LEU A 105 -10.59 -12.78 -20.71
C LEU A 105 -11.41 -11.92 -21.67
N ASN A 106 -10.82 -10.82 -22.18
CA ASN A 106 -11.44 -9.95 -23.17
C ASN A 106 -10.59 -9.92 -24.46
N PRO A 107 -10.56 -11.02 -25.23
CA PRO A 107 -9.95 -11.00 -26.55
C PRO A 107 -10.67 -9.97 -27.44
N PRO A 108 -9.98 -9.37 -28.43
CA PRO A 108 -10.63 -8.48 -29.37
C PRO A 108 -11.78 -9.23 -30.07
N GLN A 109 -12.99 -8.72 -29.91
CA GLN A 109 -14.17 -9.28 -30.53
C GLN A 109 -14.26 -8.77 -31.98
N ALA A 110 -14.73 -9.62 -32.89
CA ALA A 110 -15.07 -9.17 -34.23
C ALA A 110 -16.29 -8.24 -34.13
N GLU A 111 -16.32 -7.18 -34.93
CA GLU A 111 -17.50 -6.31 -35.02
C GLU A 111 -18.72 -7.14 -35.40
N THR A 112 -19.82 -6.94 -34.68
CA THR A 112 -21.09 -7.61 -34.94
C THR A 112 -21.86 -6.85 -36.02
N LEU A 113 -22.81 -7.51 -36.69
CA LEU A 113 -23.66 -6.85 -37.69
C LEU A 113 -24.47 -5.71 -37.08
N GLU A 114 -24.87 -5.89 -35.84
CA GLU A 114 -25.64 -4.96 -35.03
C GLU A 114 -24.80 -3.72 -34.73
N GLU A 115 -23.53 -3.90 -34.38
CA GLU A 115 -22.58 -2.82 -34.11
C GLU A 115 -22.18 -2.08 -35.40
N GLU A 116 -22.06 -2.80 -36.52
CA GLU A 116 -21.85 -2.21 -37.85
C GLU A 116 -23.06 -1.38 -38.30
N VAL A 117 -24.28 -1.91 -38.13
CA VAL A 117 -25.53 -1.21 -38.47
C VAL A 117 -25.73 0.01 -37.58
N VAL A 118 -25.48 -0.09 -36.28
CA VAL A 118 -25.56 1.06 -35.36
C VAL A 118 -24.53 2.11 -35.71
N THR A 119 -23.27 1.74 -35.99
CA THR A 119 -22.24 2.68 -36.46
C THR A 119 -22.68 3.41 -37.73
N LYS A 120 -23.31 2.70 -38.68
CA LYS A 120 -23.78 3.28 -39.94
C LYS A 120 -25.04 4.14 -39.81
N MET A 121 -25.95 3.80 -38.90
CA MET A 121 -27.28 4.41 -38.81
C MET A 121 -27.43 5.39 -37.65
N ALA A 122 -26.54 5.37 -36.65
CA ALA A 122 -26.59 6.29 -35.53
C ALA A 122 -26.11 7.69 -35.96
N PRO A 123 -26.90 8.76 -35.76
CA PRO A 123 -26.51 10.12 -36.08
C PRO A 123 -25.53 10.75 -35.07
N ILE A 124 -25.02 9.97 -34.10
CA ILE A 124 -24.26 10.45 -32.95
C ILE A 124 -22.76 10.43 -33.30
N GLY A 125 -22.11 11.59 -33.35
CA GLY A 125 -20.67 11.72 -33.63
C GLY A 125 -20.29 11.82 -35.11
N HIS A 126 -21.26 11.71 -36.02
CA HIS A 126 -21.09 11.92 -37.46
C HIS A 126 -21.77 13.19 -37.99
N SER A 127 -22.30 14.05 -37.11
CA SER A 127 -22.68 15.40 -37.49
C SER A 127 -21.44 16.14 -38.00
N ASP A 128 -21.56 16.79 -39.17
CA ASP A 128 -20.59 17.78 -39.63
C ASP A 128 -20.22 18.69 -38.45
N ALA A 129 -18.92 19.02 -38.32
CA ALA A 129 -18.45 19.92 -37.27
C ALA A 129 -19.40 21.11 -37.20
N SER A 130 -20.07 21.30 -36.06
CA SER A 130 -21.14 22.29 -35.93
C SER A 130 -20.58 23.63 -36.36
N VAL A 131 -20.93 24.06 -37.58
CA VAL A 131 -20.60 25.41 -38.04
C VAL A 131 -21.47 26.30 -37.18
N TYR A 132 -20.87 26.85 -36.12
CA TYR A 132 -21.50 27.86 -35.30
C TYR A 132 -21.70 29.09 -36.18
N THR A 133 -22.81 29.13 -36.90
CA THR A 133 -23.27 30.34 -37.55
C THR A 133 -23.64 31.30 -36.42
N MET A 134 -22.74 32.25 -36.13
CA MET A 134 -22.97 33.30 -35.15
C MET A 134 -24.07 34.23 -35.68
N THR A 135 -25.33 33.83 -35.51
CA THR A 135 -26.46 34.71 -35.78
C THR A 135 -26.74 35.54 -34.52
N SER A 136 -27.05 36.82 -34.68
CA SER A 136 -27.58 37.66 -33.60
C SER A 136 -29.05 37.32 -33.25
N PHE A 137 -29.64 36.33 -33.92
CA PHE A 137 -31.02 35.97 -33.77
C PHE A 137 -31.20 35.11 -32.52
N LYS A 138 -31.86 35.68 -31.51
CA LYS A 138 -32.32 34.96 -30.32
C LYS A 138 -33.80 34.65 -30.53
N PRO A 139 -34.19 33.42 -30.93
CA PRO A 139 -35.59 33.08 -31.04
C PRO A 139 -36.24 33.19 -29.66
N VAL A 140 -37.13 34.17 -29.51
CA VAL A 140 -38.03 34.27 -28.36
C VAL A 140 -39.36 33.70 -28.84
N ALA A 141 -39.83 32.64 -28.18
CA ALA A 141 -41.16 32.11 -28.47
C ALA A 141 -42.20 33.16 -28.05
N GLU A 142 -42.98 33.67 -29.01
CA GLU A 142 -44.00 34.69 -28.74
C GLU A 142 -45.15 34.16 -27.86
N ASN A 143 -45.35 32.83 -27.85
CA ASN A 143 -46.39 32.18 -27.04
C ASN A 143 -45.86 30.89 -26.42
N VAL A 144 -45.75 30.86 -25.09
CA VAL A 144 -45.28 29.70 -24.31
C VAL A 144 -46.42 28.90 -23.66
N GLY A 145 -47.68 29.20 -24.01
CA GLY A 145 -48.85 28.52 -23.43
C GLY A 145 -48.89 28.63 -21.90
N THR A 146 -48.98 27.49 -21.21
CA THR A 146 -49.02 27.41 -19.74
C THR A 146 -47.65 27.22 -19.08
N ALA A 147 -46.55 27.28 -19.85
CA ALA A 147 -45.21 27.18 -19.29
C ALA A 147 -44.78 28.49 -18.60
N SER A 148 -44.00 28.40 -17.52
CA SER A 148 -43.47 29.58 -16.84
C SER A 148 -42.40 30.26 -17.69
N LEU A 149 -42.47 31.59 -17.77
CA LEU A 149 -41.44 32.45 -18.39
C LEU A 149 -40.23 32.70 -17.46
N TYR A 150 -40.14 31.96 -16.36
CA TYR A 150 -39.09 32.02 -15.35
C TYR A 150 -38.71 30.62 -14.91
#